data_AF-A0A7C7WPW6-F1
#
_entry.id   AF-A0A7C7WPW6-F1
#
_cell.length_a   1.000
_cell.length_b   1.000
_cell.length_c   1.000
_cell.angle_alpha   90.00
_cell.angle_beta   90.00
_cell.angle_gamma   90.00
#
_symmetry.space_group_name_H-M   'P 1'
#
loop_
_entity.id
_entity.type
_entity.pdbx_description
1 polymer ?
#
loop_
_entity_poly.entity_id
_entity_poly.type
_entity_poly.pdbx_seq_one_letter_code
_entity_poly.pdbx_strand_id
1 'polypeptide(L)'
;MSDKDDLNKDNPAQDPLTPLNSRIKPKRQVAVALEDSKTGKELPRITAAGRGRIAEQILQMAFENDIKVREDGALAEMLASVELESPIPTEAFMAVAEILSYVYRANGEPNPFDAVLESEYEEEDTDHE
;
A
#
# COMPACT_ATOMS: atom_id res chain seq x y z
N MET A 1 16.56 -36.26 36.14
CA MET A 1 17.02 -35.81 34.80
C MET A 1 15.92 -34.88 34.30
N SER A 2 15.87 -33.68 34.87
CA SER A 2 16.50 -32.48 34.32
C SER A 2 15.74 -32.00 33.08
N ASP A 3 14.73 -31.18 33.35
CA ASP A 3 14.27 -30.09 32.49
C ASP A 3 15.45 -29.33 31.91
N LYS A 4 15.34 -28.90 30.65
CA LYS A 4 15.85 -27.61 30.17
C LYS A 4 15.53 -27.36 28.71
N ASP A 5 15.16 -26.09 28.48
CA ASP A 5 15.29 -25.34 27.22
C ASP A 5 14.28 -25.77 26.13
N ASP A 6 13.35 -24.93 25.67
CA ASP A 6 13.62 -23.61 25.11
C ASP A 6 12.52 -22.57 25.36
N LEU A 7 13.01 -21.37 25.59
CA LEU A 7 12.27 -20.14 25.85
C LEU A 7 11.48 -19.69 24.63
N ASN A 8 10.16 -19.49 24.77
CA ASN A 8 9.45 -18.52 23.93
C ASN A 8 9.67 -17.12 24.52
N LYS A 9 10.62 -16.38 23.95
CA LYS A 9 11.13 -15.10 24.45
C LYS A 9 10.68 -13.93 23.60
N ASP A 10 9.40 -13.86 23.23
CA ASP A 10 8.85 -12.72 22.47
C ASP A 10 7.49 -12.25 23.01
N ASN A 11 7.34 -12.13 24.35
CA ASN A 11 6.23 -11.37 24.91
C ASN A 11 6.75 -10.01 25.39
N PRO A 12 6.63 -8.93 24.59
CA PRO A 12 7.02 -7.61 25.04
C PRO A 12 6.17 -7.25 26.26
N ALA A 13 6.87 -6.94 27.35
CA ALA A 13 6.39 -6.47 28.64
C ALA A 13 4.97 -5.87 28.59
N GLN A 14 4.03 -6.55 29.23
CA GLN A 14 2.74 -5.95 29.57
C GLN A 14 2.99 -4.87 30.63
N ASP A 15 2.84 -3.61 30.21
CA ASP A 15 2.84 -2.46 31.10
C ASP A 15 1.70 -2.61 32.13
N PRO A 16 2.00 -2.69 33.44
CA PRO A 16 1.01 -2.93 34.49
C PRO A 16 0.01 -1.78 34.68
N LEU A 17 0.17 -0.65 33.96
CA LEU A 17 -0.73 0.50 34.03
C LEU A 17 -1.77 0.56 32.90
N THR A 18 -1.87 -0.47 32.07
CA THR A 18 -2.91 -0.53 31.02
C THR A 18 -4.29 -0.70 31.66
N PRO A 19 -5.24 0.25 31.52
CA PRO A 19 -6.54 0.15 32.18
C PRO A 19 -7.30 -1.09 31.69
N LEU A 20 -7.86 -1.87 32.61
CA LEU A 20 -8.56 -3.15 32.33
C LEU A 20 -9.71 -3.03 31.30
N ASN A 21 -10.16 -1.80 30.99
CA ASN A 21 -11.20 -1.53 30.00
C ASN A 21 -10.68 -1.13 28.60
N SER A 22 -9.36 -1.04 28.40
CA SER A 22 -8.80 -0.94 27.04
C SER A 22 -8.79 -2.33 26.42
N ARG A 23 -9.90 -2.73 25.82
CA ARG A 23 -9.86 -3.80 24.80
C ARG A 23 -8.97 -3.26 23.69
N ILE A 24 -7.69 -3.64 23.70
CA ILE A 24 -6.80 -3.46 22.55
C ILE A 24 -7.48 -4.22 21.41
N LYS A 25 -8.28 -3.52 20.59
CA LYS A 25 -8.87 -4.15 19.41
C LYS A 25 -7.69 -4.41 18.48
N PRO A 26 -7.41 -5.67 18.10
CA PRO A 26 -6.36 -5.93 17.14
C PRO A 26 -6.64 -5.12 15.89
N LYS A 27 -5.61 -4.40 15.40
CA LYS A 27 -5.71 -3.62 14.17
C LYS A 27 -6.11 -4.60 13.06
N ARG A 28 -7.34 -4.45 12.54
CA ARG A 28 -7.85 -5.36 11.52
C ARG A 28 -7.03 -5.14 10.26
N GLN A 29 -6.55 -6.22 9.65
CA GLN A 29 -5.83 -6.16 8.38
C GLN A 29 -6.69 -5.42 7.34
N VAL A 30 -6.05 -4.59 6.52
CA VAL A 30 -6.69 -3.83 5.44
C VAL A 30 -5.95 -4.15 4.15
N ALA A 31 -6.71 -4.34 3.07
CA ALA A 31 -6.16 -4.54 1.74
C ALA A 31 -6.98 -3.75 0.72
N VAL A 32 -6.29 -3.24 -0.29
CA VAL A 32 -6.86 -2.48 -1.41
C VAL A 32 -6.23 -2.98 -2.69
N ALA A 33 -7.04 -3.18 -3.73
CA ALA A 33 -6.60 -3.49 -5.08
C ALA A 33 -6.73 -2.24 -5.96
N LEU A 34 -5.72 -2.02 -6.78
CA LEU A 34 -5.64 -0.90 -7.71
C LEU A 34 -5.55 -1.43 -9.14
N GLU A 35 -6.18 -0.73 -10.08
CA GLU A 35 -6.02 -0.96 -11.50
C GLU A 35 -5.52 0.32 -12.17
N ASP A 36 -4.48 0.19 -12.99
CA ASP A 36 -3.96 1.29 -13.80
C ASP A 36 -4.45 1.18 -15.25
N SER A 37 -4.65 2.32 -15.89
CA SER A 37 -5.09 2.36 -17.29
C SER A 37 -3.90 2.10 -18.21
N LYS A 38 -4.01 1.08 -19.09
CA LYS A 38 -2.97 0.76 -20.09
C LYS A 38 -2.65 1.91 -21.06
N THR A 39 -3.51 2.92 -21.13
CA THR A 39 -3.31 4.08 -22.01
C THR A 39 -2.56 5.22 -21.33
N GLY A 40 -2.37 5.16 -20.01
CA GLY A 40 -1.77 6.23 -19.21
C GLY A 40 -2.57 7.54 -19.19
N LYS A 41 -3.80 7.54 -19.73
CA LYS A 41 -4.65 8.73 -19.83
C LYS A 41 -5.57 8.92 -18.63
N GLU A 42 -5.81 7.85 -17.89
CA GLU A 42 -6.65 7.88 -16.70
C GLU A 42 -5.82 7.58 -15.46
N LEU A 43 -6.19 8.23 -14.36
CA LEU A 43 -5.62 7.94 -13.04
C LEU A 43 -5.93 6.49 -12.63
N PRO A 44 -5.02 5.83 -11.90
CA PRO A 44 -5.29 4.54 -11.30
C PRO A 44 -6.55 4.58 -10.44
N ARG A 45 -7.31 3.49 -10.44
CA ARG A 45 -8.59 3.37 -9.74
C ARG A 45 -8.57 2.27 -8.69
N ILE A 46 -9.43 2.40 -7.70
CA ILE A 46 -9.61 1.40 -6.64
C ILE A 46 -10.69 0.40 -7.08
N THR A 47 -10.32 -0.85 -7.31
CA THR A 47 -11.25 -1.90 -7.77
C THR A 47 -11.75 -2.80 -6.64
N ALA A 48 -11.00 -2.88 -5.54
CA ALA A 48 -11.45 -3.57 -4.33
C ALA A 48 -10.84 -2.94 -3.08
N ALA A 49 -11.59 -2.97 -1.98
CA ALA A 49 -11.10 -2.58 -0.66
C ALA A 49 -11.80 -3.41 0.43
N GLY A 50 -11.05 -3.81 1.46
CA GLY A 50 -11.56 -4.72 2.48
C GLY A 50 -10.84 -4.64 3.81
N ARG A 51 -11.50 -5.11 4.87
CA ARG A 51 -10.93 -5.22 6.22
C ARG A 51 -11.21 -6.58 6.87
N GLY A 52 -10.23 -7.15 7.57
CA GLY A 52 -10.31 -8.51 8.14
C GLY A 52 -10.49 -9.55 7.03
N ARG A 53 -11.51 -10.41 7.12
CA ARG A 53 -11.74 -11.49 6.15
C ARG A 53 -11.80 -11.05 4.67
N ILE A 54 -12.33 -9.87 4.38
CA ILE A 54 -12.35 -9.37 2.99
C ILE A 54 -10.93 -9.00 2.55
N ALA A 55 -10.11 -8.42 3.43
CA ALA A 55 -8.71 -8.14 3.12
C ALA A 55 -7.93 -9.44 2.88
N GLU A 56 -8.15 -10.46 3.70
CA GLU A 56 -7.58 -11.80 3.54
C GLU A 56 -7.94 -12.39 2.17
N GLN A 57 -9.20 -12.25 1.72
CA GLN A 57 -9.65 -12.71 0.40
C GLN A 57 -9.01 -11.94 -0.76
N ILE A 58 -8.90 -10.60 -0.64
CA ILE A 58 -8.22 -9.78 -1.65
C ILE A 58 -6.76 -10.22 -1.81
N LEU A 59 -6.06 -10.39 -0.69
CA LEU A 59 -4.66 -10.84 -0.70
C LEU A 59 -4.52 -12.24 -1.26
N GLN A 60 -5.41 -13.17 -0.87
CA GLN A 60 -5.43 -14.53 -1.40
C GLN A 60 -5.57 -14.54 -2.93
N MET A 61 -6.54 -13.79 -3.47
CA MET A 61 -6.72 -13.66 -4.91
C MET A 61 -5.51 -13.02 -5.60
N ALA A 62 -4.89 -12.01 -4.97
CA ALA A 62 -3.69 -11.38 -5.52
C ALA A 62 -2.55 -12.40 -5.64
N PHE A 63 -2.29 -13.19 -4.61
CA PHE A 63 -1.26 -14.23 -4.64
C PHE A 63 -1.56 -15.35 -5.63
N GLU A 64 -2.82 -15.78 -5.74
CA GLU A 64 -3.25 -16.83 -6.69
C GLU A 64 -3.10 -16.39 -8.16
N ASN A 65 -3.13 -15.09 -8.43
CA ASN A 65 -3.05 -14.52 -9.77
C ASN A 65 -1.70 -13.82 -10.04
N ASP A 66 -0.67 -14.07 -9.22
CA ASP A 66 0.66 -13.46 -9.33
C ASP A 66 0.66 -11.91 -9.34
N ILE A 67 -0.35 -11.29 -8.73
CA ILE A 67 -0.45 -9.84 -8.58
C ILE A 67 0.51 -9.39 -7.49
N LYS A 68 1.31 -8.34 -7.79
CA LYS A 68 2.28 -7.78 -6.84
C LYS A 68 1.56 -7.16 -5.64
N VAL A 69 2.00 -7.51 -4.43
CA VAL A 69 1.47 -6.98 -3.17
C VAL A 69 2.56 -6.16 -2.48
N ARG A 70 2.19 -4.95 -2.04
CA ARG A 70 3.03 -4.07 -1.22
C ARG A 70 2.37 -3.85 0.14
N GLU A 71 3.15 -3.95 1.21
CA GLU A 71 2.67 -3.65 2.56
C GLU A 71 2.92 -2.18 2.90
N ASP A 72 1.85 -1.43 3.05
CA ASP A 72 1.84 -0.09 3.63
C ASP A 72 0.50 0.12 4.36
N GLY A 73 0.53 0.04 5.68
CA GLY A 73 -0.68 0.12 6.49
C GLY A 73 -1.34 1.51 6.52
N ALA A 74 -0.58 2.58 6.30
CA ALA A 74 -1.14 3.94 6.30
C ALA A 74 -1.81 4.23 4.95
N LEU A 75 -1.13 3.91 3.85
CA LEU A 75 -1.67 4.04 2.51
C LEU A 75 -2.89 3.14 2.31
N ALA A 76 -2.84 1.89 2.78
CA ALA A 76 -3.97 0.96 2.68
C ALA A 76 -5.21 1.48 3.40
N GLU A 77 -5.07 2.07 4.59
CA GLU A 77 -6.21 2.66 5.33
C GLU A 77 -6.77 3.89 4.62
N MET A 78 -5.90 4.75 4.08
CA MET A 78 -6.30 5.92 3.30
C MET A 78 -7.08 5.51 2.06
N LEU A 79 -6.54 4.60 1.24
CA LEU A 79 -7.20 4.14 0.03
C LEU A 79 -8.48 3.36 0.34
N ALA A 80 -8.53 2.59 1.42
CA ALA A 80 -9.73 1.87 1.85
C ALA A 80 -10.85 2.77 2.41
N SER A 81 -10.64 4.08 2.45
CA SER A 81 -11.68 5.07 2.79
C SER A 81 -12.34 5.71 1.56
N VAL A 82 -11.80 5.45 0.36
CA VAL A 82 -12.28 5.96 -0.92
C VAL A 82 -13.33 5.01 -1.51
N GLU A 83 -14.26 5.54 -2.30
CA GLU A 83 -15.28 4.76 -3.00
C GLU A 83 -14.66 3.88 -4.10
N LEU A 84 -15.22 2.69 -4.32
CA LEU A 84 -14.78 1.80 -5.39
C LEU A 84 -15.01 2.44 -6.76
N GLU A 85 -14.24 2.01 -7.76
CA GLU A 85 -14.21 2.53 -9.13
C GLU A 85 -13.81 4.01 -9.25
N SER A 86 -13.46 4.64 -8.13
CA SER A 86 -13.00 6.02 -8.09
C SER A 86 -11.49 6.10 -8.35
N PRO A 87 -11.00 7.21 -8.95
CA PRO A 87 -9.58 7.51 -9.01
C PRO A 87 -8.93 7.56 -7.63
N ILE A 88 -7.64 7.26 -7.57
CA ILE A 88 -6.85 7.48 -6.36
C ILE A 88 -6.90 8.95 -5.92
N PRO A 89 -6.94 9.22 -4.60
CA PRO A 89 -6.93 10.58 -4.09
C PRO A 89 -5.55 11.22 -4.31
N THR A 90 -5.50 12.54 -4.49
CA THR A 90 -4.28 13.30 -4.77
C THR A 90 -3.20 13.06 -3.70
N GLU A 91 -3.59 12.93 -2.44
CA GLU A 91 -2.72 12.67 -1.30
C GLU A 91 -1.99 11.32 -1.39
N ALA A 92 -2.58 10.35 -2.11
CA ALA A 92 -1.99 9.03 -2.33
C ALA A 92 -1.20 8.93 -3.65
N PHE A 93 -1.28 9.96 -4.52
CA PHE A 93 -0.77 9.89 -5.88
C PHE A 93 0.71 9.52 -5.94
N MET A 94 1.55 10.24 -5.20
CA MET A 94 3.00 10.00 -5.18
C MET A 94 3.36 8.59 -4.71
N ALA A 95 2.72 8.11 -3.63
CA ALA A 95 2.99 6.79 -3.08
C ALA A 95 2.56 5.67 -4.05
N VAL A 96 1.40 5.83 -4.70
CA VAL A 96 0.91 4.87 -5.71
C VAL A 96 1.79 4.91 -6.96
N ALA A 97 2.20 6.09 -7.42
CA ALA A 97 3.09 6.24 -8.58
C ALA A 97 4.45 5.57 -8.34
N GLU A 98 5.03 5.69 -7.15
CA GLU A 98 6.27 4.97 -6.78
C GLU A 98 6.09 3.45 -6.88
N ILE A 99 4.97 2.92 -6.35
CA ILE A 99 4.67 1.49 -6.40
C ILE A 99 4.50 1.02 -7.85
N LEU A 100 3.73 1.76 -8.66
CA LEU A 100 3.50 1.41 -10.06
C LEU A 100 4.77 1.51 -10.89
N SER A 101 5.60 2.54 -10.67
CA SER A 101 6.91 2.70 -11.28
C SER A 101 7.79 1.45 -11.05
N TYR A 102 7.82 0.95 -9.81
CA TYR A 102 8.51 -0.31 -9.51
C TYR A 102 7.93 -1.51 -10.28
N VAL A 103 6.60 -1.63 -10.37
CA VAL A 103 5.94 -2.72 -11.10
C VAL A 103 6.25 -2.67 -12.60
N TYR A 104 6.12 -1.51 -13.24
CA TYR A 104 6.44 -1.31 -14.66
C TYR A 104 7.90 -1.65 -14.97
N ARG A 105 8.83 -1.13 -14.15
CA ARG A 105 10.27 -1.42 -14.29
C ARG A 105 10.56 -2.92 -14.09
N ALA A 106 9.93 -3.56 -13.12
CA ALA A 106 10.07 -5.00 -12.88
C ALA A 106 9.52 -5.85 -14.05
N ASN A 107 8.52 -5.34 -14.77
CA ASN A 107 7.96 -5.97 -15.96
C ASN A 107 8.73 -5.64 -17.25
N GLY A 108 9.72 -4.75 -17.20
CA GLY A 108 10.45 -4.27 -18.39
C GLY A 108 9.62 -3.37 -19.30
N GLU A 109 8.56 -2.77 -18.78
CA GLU A 109 7.65 -1.88 -19.49
C GLU A 109 8.06 -0.42 -19.30
N PRO A 110 7.79 0.47 -20.28
CA PRO A 110 8.01 1.91 -20.12
C PRO A 110 7.20 2.45 -18.94
N ASN A 111 7.88 3.12 -17.99
CA ASN A 111 7.21 3.71 -16.85
C ASN A 111 6.58 5.06 -17.25
N PRO A 112 5.24 5.19 -17.24
CA PRO A 112 4.59 6.45 -17.61
C PRO A 112 4.87 7.59 -16.61
N PHE A 113 5.34 7.26 -15.40
CA PHE A 113 5.65 8.25 -14.36
C PHE A 113 7.06 8.84 -14.46
N ASP A 114 7.96 8.27 -15.29
CA ASP A 114 9.31 8.83 -15.45
C ASP A 114 9.26 10.23 -16.11
N ALA A 115 8.39 10.41 -17.12
CA ALA A 115 8.26 11.68 -17.85
C ALA A 115 7.66 12.83 -17.00
N VAL A 116 6.79 12.50 -16.04
CA VAL A 116 6.16 13.51 -15.16
C VAL A 116 7.18 14.08 -14.18
N LEU A 117 8.09 13.24 -13.69
CA LEU A 117 9.15 13.65 -12.77
C LEU A 117 10.25 14.45 -13.49
N GLU A 118 10.51 14.20 -14.77
CA GLU A 118 11.47 14.98 -15.56
C GLU A 118 10.94 16.39 -15.89
N SER A 119 9.64 16.55 -16.16
CA SER A 119 9.06 17.85 -16.52
C SER A 119 9.03 18.89 -15.39
N GLU A 120 9.12 18.48 -14.12
CA GLU A 120 9.22 19.41 -12.98
C GLU A 120 10.64 19.99 -12.78
N TYR A 121 11.66 19.48 -13.48
CA TYR A 121 13.03 19.98 -13.38
C TYR A 121 13.49 20.84 -14.57
N GLU A 122 12.68 21.02 -15.62
CA GLU A 122 13.04 21.82 -16.80
C GLU A 122 12.46 23.25 -16.82
N GLU A 123 11.69 23.67 -15.81
CA GLU A 123 11.13 25.05 -15.74
C GLU A 123 12.04 26.10 -15.05
N GLU A 124 13.29 25.78 -14.69
CA GLU A 124 14.22 26.75 -14.06
C GLU A 124 15.34 27.31 -14.97
N ASP A 125 15.38 27.00 -16.27
CA ASP A 125 16.42 27.52 -17.19
C ASP A 125 15.85 28.28 -18.40
N THR A 126 14.88 29.18 -18.18
CA THR A 126 14.63 30.27 -19.13
C THR A 126 14.98 31.61 -18.49
N ASP A 127 16.29 31.89 -18.49
CA ASP A 127 16.83 33.22 -18.23
C ASP A 127 16.10 34.25 -19.10
N HIS A 128 15.50 35.23 -18.43
CA HIS A 128 14.98 36.45 -19.01
C HIS A 128 16.08 37.19 -19.75
N GLU A 129 15.91 37.39 -21.07
CA GLU A 129 16.68 38.34 -21.88
C GLU A 129 15.88 39.62 -22.17
#